data_AF-F5IVR2-F1
#
_entry.id   AF-F5IVR2-F1
#
_cell.length_a   1.000
_cell.length_b   1.000
_cell.length_c   1.000
_cell.angle_alpha   90.00
_cell.angle_beta   90.00
_cell.angle_gamma   90.00
#
_symmetry.space_group_name_H-M   'P 1'
#
loop_
_entity.id
_entity.type
_entity.pdbx_description
1 polymer ?
#
loop_
_entity_poly.entity_id
_entity_poly.type
_entity_poly.pdbx_seq_one_letter_code
_entity_poly.pdbx_strand_id
1 'polypeptide(L)'
;MKKNIFIAVLFSIVALVSFSSCESDDDYLVRSGLYCDFLSTSNNKGYFASNGGGSYSFRDLPDLGYGDIIGMEYRGTTLTITGDIREGDVIRDLYISVQGVGDFLYASDIEVYKDYEKIVFNTSNDREFYNFMNDVMYKFYRDGRINIVVDGYITNYQGVGIGNVEMEIYLDSSLDVTVRR
;
A
#
# COMPACT_ATOMS: atom_id res chain seq x y z
N MET A 1 -28.32 61.34 -15.25
CA MET A 1 -26.98 60.69 -15.19
C MET A 1 -26.87 59.55 -14.16
N LYS A 2 -27.66 59.51 -13.06
CA LYS A 2 -27.56 58.44 -12.04
C LYS A 2 -28.07 57.04 -12.48
N LYS A 3 -29.03 56.96 -13.41
CA LYS A 3 -29.62 55.69 -13.90
C LYS A 3 -28.63 54.83 -14.71
N ASN A 4 -27.75 55.47 -15.49
CA ASN A 4 -26.81 54.75 -16.37
C ASN A 4 -25.64 54.14 -15.58
N ILE A 5 -25.24 54.76 -14.47
CA ILE A 5 -24.22 54.22 -13.55
C ILE A 5 -24.75 52.97 -12.85
N PHE A 6 -26.03 52.98 -12.45
CA PHE A 6 -26.65 51.84 -11.76
C PHE A 6 -26.73 50.60 -12.67
N ILE A 7 -27.07 50.79 -13.94
CA ILE A 7 -27.12 49.70 -14.94
C ILE A 7 -25.71 49.16 -15.22
N ALA A 8 -24.71 50.04 -15.31
CA ALA A 8 -23.31 49.63 -15.50
C ALA A 8 -22.78 48.82 -14.31
N VAL A 9 -23.07 49.24 -13.07
CA VAL A 9 -22.70 48.51 -11.85
C VAL A 9 -23.39 47.15 -11.79
N LEU A 10 -24.68 47.08 -12.13
CA LEU A 10 -25.43 45.83 -12.15
C LEU A 10 -24.87 44.84 -13.19
N PHE A 11 -24.54 45.30 -14.39
CA PHE A 11 -23.91 44.47 -15.42
C PHE A 11 -22.52 43.98 -15.01
N SER A 12 -21.70 44.81 -14.35
CA SER A 12 -20.40 44.39 -13.85
C SER A 12 -20.51 43.36 -12.72
N ILE A 13 -21.51 43.46 -11.84
CA ILE A 13 -21.75 42.46 -10.80
C ILE A 13 -22.22 41.15 -11.42
N VAL A 14 -23.17 41.19 -12.36
CA VAL A 14 -23.64 39.98 -13.07
C VAL A 14 -22.51 39.29 -13.82
N ALA A 15 -21.63 40.05 -14.50
CA ALA A 15 -20.44 39.51 -15.15
C ALA A 15 -19.48 38.88 -14.12
N LEU A 16 -19.19 39.55 -12.99
CA LEU A 16 -18.34 39.00 -11.92
C LEU A 16 -18.90 37.72 -11.29
N VAL A 17 -20.22 37.63 -11.09
CA VAL A 17 -20.89 36.43 -10.55
C VAL A 17 -20.93 35.31 -11.59
N SER A 18 -21.02 35.63 -12.89
CA SER A 18 -21.02 34.62 -13.97
C SER A 18 -19.62 34.11 -14.32
N PHE A 19 -18.55 34.84 -14.02
CA PHE A 19 -17.15 34.35 -14.12
C PHE A 19 -16.63 33.65 -12.86
N SER A 20 -17.33 33.73 -11.72
CA SER A 20 -16.99 32.97 -10.51
C SER A 20 -17.64 31.58 -10.45
N SER A 21 -18.27 31.16 -11.56
CA SER A 21 -18.86 29.82 -11.76
C SER A 21 -18.06 28.98 -12.76
N CYS A 22 -16.79 29.31 -13.00
CA CYS A 22 -15.89 28.46 -13.80
C CYS A 22 -15.47 27.24 -12.98
N GLU A 23 -16.06 26.09 -13.35
CA GLU A 23 -15.60 24.72 -13.12
C GLU A 23 -15.39 24.31 -11.65
N SER A 24 -16.42 23.69 -11.08
CA SER A 24 -16.23 22.76 -9.98
C SER A 24 -15.50 21.52 -10.52
N ASP A 25 -14.17 21.55 -10.47
CA ASP A 25 -13.41 20.31 -10.33
C ASP A 25 -13.97 19.62 -9.07
N ASP A 26 -14.87 18.66 -9.25
CA ASP A 26 -15.50 17.93 -8.14
C ASP A 26 -14.46 16.96 -7.55
N ASP A 27 -13.56 17.52 -6.74
CA ASP A 27 -12.56 16.79 -5.98
C ASP A 27 -13.24 16.10 -4.78
N TYR A 28 -13.09 14.78 -4.65
CA TYR A 28 -13.61 14.02 -3.51
C TYR A 28 -12.60 13.00 -2.99
N LEU A 29 -12.74 12.64 -1.71
CA LEU A 29 -11.89 11.69 -1.02
C LEU A 29 -12.52 10.29 -1.02
N VAL A 30 -11.76 9.30 -1.44
CA VAL A 30 -12.11 7.88 -1.43
C VAL A 30 -11.18 7.17 -0.46
N ARG A 31 -11.76 6.43 0.49
CA ARG A 31 -10.99 5.51 1.32
C ARG A 31 -10.83 4.20 0.56
N SER A 32 -9.60 3.88 0.20
CA SER A 32 -9.26 2.68 -0.55
C SER A 32 -8.11 1.94 0.13
N GLY A 33 -7.64 0.87 -0.47
CA GLY A 33 -6.48 0.14 0.01
C GLY A 33 -5.72 -0.54 -1.12
N LEU A 34 -4.42 -0.70 -0.92
CA LEU A 34 -3.60 -1.54 -1.75
C LEU A 34 -3.37 -2.87 -1.03
N TYR A 35 -3.92 -3.95 -1.59
CA TYR A 35 -3.89 -5.30 -1.03
C TYR A 35 -2.93 -6.16 -1.84
N CYS A 36 -1.80 -6.50 -1.24
CA CYS A 36 -0.72 -7.20 -1.91
C CYS A 36 -0.55 -8.62 -1.35
N ASP A 37 -0.89 -9.62 -2.19
CA ASP A 37 -0.84 -11.03 -1.82
C ASP A 37 0.39 -11.72 -2.43
N PHE A 38 1.12 -12.46 -1.59
CA PHE A 38 2.33 -13.19 -1.98
C PHE A 38 2.23 -14.64 -1.54
N LEU A 39 2.25 -15.55 -2.52
CA LEU A 39 2.30 -16.99 -2.29
C LEU A 39 3.66 -17.53 -2.72
N SER A 40 4.29 -18.32 -1.85
CA SER A 40 5.57 -18.95 -2.15
C SER A 40 5.71 -20.30 -1.45
N THR A 41 6.58 -21.16 -1.96
CA THR A 41 6.93 -22.43 -1.32
C THR A 41 8.42 -22.46 -1.06
N SER A 42 8.82 -22.80 0.17
CA SER A 42 10.22 -22.85 0.55
C SER A 42 10.97 -23.96 -0.19
N ASN A 43 12.22 -23.67 -0.59
CA ASN A 43 13.11 -24.66 -1.17
C ASN A 43 13.78 -25.54 -0.08
N ASN A 44 14.61 -26.50 -0.47
CA ASN A 44 15.31 -27.40 0.45
C ASN A 44 16.28 -26.72 1.45
N LYS A 45 16.53 -25.42 1.31
CA LYS A 45 17.31 -24.61 2.26
C LYS A 45 16.43 -23.71 3.12
N GLY A 46 15.10 -23.83 3.02
CA GLY A 46 14.15 -22.98 3.72
C GLY A 46 13.88 -21.64 3.05
N TYR A 47 14.60 -21.28 1.98
CA TYR A 47 14.39 -20.00 1.31
C TYR A 47 13.05 -19.98 0.58
N PHE A 48 12.28 -18.92 0.77
CA PHE A 48 11.07 -18.62 0.03
C PHE A 48 11.15 -17.19 -0.52
N ALA A 49 10.52 -16.97 -1.66
CA ALA A 49 10.35 -15.65 -2.25
C ALA A 49 9.08 -15.63 -3.07
N SER A 50 8.40 -14.48 -3.12
CA SER A 50 7.28 -14.29 -4.04
C SER A 50 7.78 -14.39 -5.48
N ASN A 51 7.47 -15.52 -6.14
CA ASN A 51 8.00 -15.92 -7.45
C ASN A 51 7.74 -14.85 -8.54
N GLY A 52 8.69 -13.92 -8.72
CA GLY A 52 8.63 -12.84 -9.71
C GLY A 52 8.14 -11.48 -9.20
N GLY A 53 7.82 -11.36 -7.91
CA GLY A 53 7.27 -10.13 -7.32
C GLY A 53 5.83 -9.84 -7.72
N GLY A 54 5.10 -9.12 -6.87
CA GLY A 54 3.77 -8.60 -7.17
C GLY A 54 3.88 -7.23 -7.85
N SER A 55 3.29 -7.11 -9.04
CA SER A 55 3.17 -5.83 -9.77
C SER A 55 1.77 -5.26 -9.53
N TYR A 56 1.70 -4.14 -8.83
CA TYR A 56 0.45 -3.49 -8.48
C TYR A 56 0.36 -2.11 -9.13
N SER A 57 -0.85 -1.69 -9.46
CA SER A 57 -1.19 -0.48 -10.20
C SER A 57 -2.43 0.18 -9.59
N PHE A 58 -2.76 1.40 -10.01
CA PHE A 58 -4.00 2.06 -9.57
C PHE A 58 -5.29 1.28 -9.89
N ARG A 59 -5.26 0.32 -10.83
CA ARG A 59 -6.40 -0.55 -11.11
C ARG A 59 -6.69 -1.53 -9.98
N ASP A 60 -5.71 -1.76 -9.13
CA ASP A 60 -5.79 -2.69 -8.00
C ASP A 60 -6.31 -1.98 -6.74
N LEU A 61 -6.56 -0.66 -6.81
CA LEU A 61 -7.24 0.11 -5.76
C LEU A 61 -8.77 -0.02 -5.95
N PRO A 62 -9.50 -0.66 -5.03
CA PRO A 62 -10.94 -0.77 -5.14
C PRO A 62 -11.62 0.59 -4.94
N ASP A 63 -12.84 0.71 -5.45
CA ASP A 63 -13.79 1.79 -5.17
C ASP A 63 -13.38 3.22 -5.62
N LEU A 64 -12.31 3.37 -6.40
CA LEU A 64 -11.90 4.69 -6.92
C LEU A 64 -12.91 5.33 -7.88
N GLY A 65 -13.74 4.54 -8.55
CA GLY A 65 -14.67 5.01 -9.58
C GLY A 65 -13.97 5.53 -10.83
N TYR A 66 -14.57 6.52 -11.50
CA TYR A 66 -14.00 7.19 -12.68
C TYR A 66 -13.50 8.58 -12.27
N GLY A 67 -12.25 8.90 -12.63
CA GLY A 67 -11.61 10.19 -12.37
C GLY A 67 -10.09 10.09 -12.30
N ASP A 68 -9.43 11.24 -12.30
CA ASP A 68 -7.98 11.35 -12.17
C ASP A 68 -7.58 11.36 -10.69
N ILE A 69 -6.57 10.58 -10.33
CA ILE A 69 -6.01 10.58 -8.98
C ILE A 69 -5.10 11.82 -8.83
N ILE A 70 -5.51 12.76 -7.98
CA ILE A 70 -4.79 14.01 -7.75
C ILE A 70 -4.09 14.05 -6.38
N GLY A 71 -4.35 13.09 -5.50
CA GLY A 71 -3.69 12.98 -4.20
C GLY A 71 -3.81 11.59 -3.59
N MET A 72 -2.86 11.23 -2.71
CA MET A 72 -2.84 9.97 -1.98
C MET A 72 -2.15 10.16 -0.63
N GLU A 73 -2.82 9.79 0.45
CA GLU A 73 -2.29 9.79 1.82
C GLU A 73 -2.24 8.36 2.36
N TYR A 74 -1.07 7.97 2.89
CA TYR A 74 -0.85 6.68 3.50
C TYR A 74 -1.28 6.65 4.98
N ARG A 75 -2.13 5.69 5.34
CA ARG A 75 -2.73 5.59 6.68
C ARG A 75 -2.13 4.48 7.54
N GLY A 76 -1.40 3.55 6.95
CA GLY A 76 -0.80 2.41 7.64
C GLY A 76 -0.97 1.12 6.85
N THR A 77 -0.13 0.13 7.17
CA THR A 77 -0.16 -1.20 6.55
C THR A 77 -0.31 -2.26 7.64
N THR A 78 -1.07 -3.32 7.33
CA THR A 78 -1.07 -4.53 8.13
C THR A 78 -0.32 -5.61 7.36
N LEU A 79 0.66 -6.24 8.01
CA LEU A 79 1.35 -7.42 7.49
C LEU A 79 0.71 -8.65 8.14
N THR A 80 0.25 -9.58 7.31
CA THR A 80 -0.24 -10.89 7.77
C THR A 80 0.61 -11.98 7.14
N ILE A 81 1.02 -12.96 7.95
CA ILE A 81 1.74 -14.16 7.52
C ILE A 81 0.93 -15.39 7.95
N THR A 82 0.76 -16.34 7.04
CA THR A 82 0.08 -17.61 7.25
C THR A 82 0.64 -18.67 6.30
N GLY A 83 0.12 -19.90 6.36
CA GLY A 83 0.47 -21.00 5.47
C GLY A 83 0.67 -22.29 6.25
N ASP A 84 1.51 -23.18 5.70
CA ASP A 84 1.81 -24.50 6.27
C ASP A 84 2.90 -24.45 7.37
N ILE A 85 3.00 -23.32 8.08
CA ILE A 85 3.96 -23.14 9.17
C ILE A 85 3.57 -23.95 10.41
N ARG A 86 4.55 -24.46 11.15
CA ARG A 86 4.33 -25.34 12.30
C ARG A 86 4.91 -24.77 13.58
N GLU A 87 4.37 -25.21 14.70
CA GLU A 87 4.91 -24.87 16.00
C GLU A 87 6.41 -25.23 16.06
N GLY A 88 7.22 -24.22 16.36
CA GLY A 88 8.67 -24.32 16.45
C GLY A 88 9.46 -24.09 15.18
N ASP A 89 8.78 -23.72 14.11
CA ASP A 89 9.40 -23.04 12.98
C ASP A 89 9.79 -21.60 13.37
N VAL A 90 10.78 -21.07 12.66
CA VAL A 90 11.25 -19.70 12.78
C VAL A 90 11.38 -19.13 11.37
N ILE A 91 10.62 -18.08 11.10
CA ILE A 91 10.76 -17.27 9.88
C ILE A 91 11.90 -16.29 10.12
N ARG A 92 12.91 -16.31 9.26
CA ARG A 92 14.13 -15.51 9.40
C ARG A 92 14.29 -14.55 8.24
N ASP A 93 14.88 -13.41 8.57
CA ASP A 93 15.31 -12.39 7.62
C ASP A 93 14.20 -12.05 6.62
N LEU A 94 13.01 -11.71 7.13
CA LEU A 94 11.88 -11.38 6.27
C LEU A 94 12.11 -9.99 5.66
N TYR A 95 12.38 -9.96 4.37
CA TYR A 95 12.58 -8.73 3.61
C TYR A 95 11.33 -8.36 2.80
N ILE A 96 11.08 -7.06 2.72
CA ILE A 96 10.15 -6.45 1.77
C ILE A 96 10.98 -5.53 0.87
N SER A 97 11.07 -5.90 -0.39
CA SER A 97 11.95 -5.27 -1.36
C SER A 97 11.10 -4.59 -2.44
N VAL A 98 11.23 -3.27 -2.57
CA VAL A 98 10.44 -2.49 -3.53
C VAL A 98 11.36 -1.85 -4.56
N GLN A 99 11.12 -2.18 -5.82
CA GLN A 99 11.93 -1.68 -6.93
C GLN A 99 11.96 -0.15 -6.94
N GLY A 100 13.11 0.46 -6.72
CA GLY A 100 13.31 1.91 -6.73
C GLY A 100 13.04 2.62 -5.41
N VAL A 101 12.75 1.89 -4.32
CA VAL A 101 12.80 2.38 -2.93
C VAL A 101 13.96 1.70 -2.20
N GLY A 102 14.07 0.38 -2.31
CA GLY A 102 15.08 -0.43 -1.65
C GLY A 102 14.45 -1.56 -0.85
N ASP A 103 15.28 -2.16 0.01
CA ASP A 103 14.93 -3.34 0.79
C ASP A 103 14.74 -2.95 2.26
N PHE A 104 13.69 -3.47 2.88
CA PHE A 104 13.41 -3.29 4.29
C PHE A 104 13.45 -4.65 5.00
N LEU A 105 14.35 -4.80 5.98
CA LEU A 105 14.34 -5.95 6.88
C LEU A 105 13.20 -5.77 7.87
N TYR A 106 12.10 -6.49 7.66
CA TYR A 106 10.93 -6.42 8.54
C TYR A 106 11.23 -7.00 9.91
N ALA A 107 11.74 -8.23 9.93
CA ALA A 107 12.11 -8.92 11.15
C ALA A 107 13.26 -9.86 10.88
N SER A 108 14.24 -9.87 11.78
CA SER A 108 15.33 -10.85 11.74
C SER A 108 14.83 -12.26 12.06
N ASP A 109 13.93 -12.38 13.03
CA ASP A 109 13.37 -13.65 13.48
C ASP A 109 11.90 -13.48 13.93
N ILE A 110 11.03 -14.38 13.49
CA ILE A 110 9.64 -14.51 13.92
C ILE A 110 9.42 -15.97 14.32
N GLU A 111 9.22 -16.21 15.62
CA GLU A 111 8.94 -17.54 16.16
C GLU A 111 7.47 -17.93 15.93
N VAL A 112 7.24 -19.17 15.52
CA VAL A 112 5.90 -19.75 15.33
C VAL A 112 5.53 -20.55 16.57
N TYR A 113 4.46 -20.14 17.24
CA TYR A 113 4.01 -20.71 18.51
C TYR A 113 2.90 -21.76 18.36
N LYS A 114 2.28 -21.85 17.18
CA LYS A 114 1.19 -22.80 16.90
C LYS A 114 1.23 -23.31 15.47
N ASP A 115 0.76 -24.53 15.26
CA ASP A 115 0.53 -25.05 13.91
C ASP A 115 -0.47 -24.17 13.15
N TYR A 116 -0.14 -23.85 11.90
CA TYR A 116 -0.91 -23.00 10.99
C TYR A 116 -1.23 -21.62 11.59
N GLU A 117 -0.28 -21.04 12.36
CA GLU A 117 -0.48 -19.76 13.01
C GLU A 117 -0.73 -18.63 12.00
N LYS A 118 -1.75 -17.81 12.28
CA LYS A 118 -1.95 -16.53 11.60
C LYS A 118 -1.22 -15.44 12.39
N ILE A 119 -0.08 -15.01 11.88
CA ILE A 119 0.74 -13.98 12.50
C ILE A 119 0.33 -12.64 11.89
N VAL A 120 -0.11 -11.69 12.73
CA VAL A 120 -0.58 -10.38 12.28
C VAL A 120 0.23 -9.30 12.97
N PHE A 121 0.81 -8.42 12.18
CA PHE A 121 1.53 -7.26 12.66
C PHE A 121 0.84 -5.98 12.20
N ASN A 122 0.39 -5.18 13.18
CA ASN A 122 -0.12 -3.85 12.92
C ASN A 122 1.05 -2.86 12.97
N THR A 123 1.39 -2.29 11.82
CA THR A 123 2.64 -1.55 11.66
C THR A 123 2.50 -0.06 11.98
N SER A 124 1.31 0.39 12.37
CA SER A 124 1.07 1.78 12.81
C SER A 124 1.92 2.19 14.04
N ASN A 125 2.47 1.23 14.78
CA ASN A 125 3.36 1.47 15.92
C ASN A 125 4.86 1.34 15.58
N ASP A 126 5.21 0.90 14.38
CA ASP A 126 6.59 0.80 13.91
C ASP A 126 6.90 1.99 12.99
N ARG A 127 7.66 2.94 13.51
CA ARG A 127 7.99 4.17 12.78
C ARG A 127 8.87 3.92 11.56
N GLU A 128 9.81 2.97 11.63
CA GLU A 128 10.73 2.72 10.53
C GLU A 128 9.98 2.06 9.36
N PHE A 129 9.17 1.06 9.66
CA PHE A 129 8.31 0.44 8.66
C PHE A 129 7.27 1.41 8.11
N TYR A 130 6.64 2.24 8.95
CA TYR A 130 5.71 3.27 8.49
C TYR A 130 6.37 4.22 7.48
N ASN A 131 7.58 4.71 7.77
CA ASN A 131 8.30 5.60 6.86
C ASN A 131 8.64 4.88 5.54
N PHE A 132 9.12 3.64 5.61
CA PHE A 132 9.40 2.84 4.41
C PHE A 132 8.16 2.69 3.53
N MET A 133 7.03 2.26 4.11
CA MET A 133 5.78 2.10 3.36
C MET A 133 5.21 3.43 2.86
N ASN A 134 5.41 4.52 3.61
CA ASN A 134 5.05 5.86 3.15
C ASN A 134 5.82 6.24 1.88
N ASP A 135 7.12 5.95 1.82
CA ASP A 135 7.96 6.18 0.64
C ASP A 135 7.52 5.30 -0.54
N VAL A 136 7.16 4.04 -0.27
CA VAL A 136 6.57 3.13 -1.26
C VAL A 136 5.26 3.69 -1.82
N MET A 137 4.35 4.18 -0.98
CA MET A 137 3.07 4.76 -1.42
C MET A 137 3.25 6.08 -2.16
N TYR A 138 4.20 6.92 -1.74
CA TYR A 138 4.54 8.13 -2.48
C TYR A 138 5.05 7.80 -3.89
N LYS A 139 5.90 6.78 -4.01
CA LYS A 139 6.34 6.29 -5.32
C LYS A 139 5.19 5.71 -6.14
N PHE A 140 4.30 4.93 -5.52
CA PHE A 140 3.12 4.37 -6.17
C PHE A 140 2.23 5.48 -6.75
N TYR A 141 1.98 6.53 -5.99
CA TYR A 141 1.27 7.71 -6.47
C TYR A 141 1.97 8.39 -7.65
N ARG A 142 3.29 8.56 -7.60
CA ARG A 142 4.06 9.21 -8.68
C ARG A 142 4.08 8.38 -9.97
N ASP A 143 4.28 7.07 -9.85
CA ASP A 143 4.59 6.21 -11.00
C ASP A 143 3.37 5.40 -11.50
N GLY A 144 2.27 5.39 -10.74
CA GLY A 144 1.05 4.63 -11.02
C GLY A 144 1.17 3.12 -10.89
N ARG A 145 2.36 2.64 -10.48
CA ARG A 145 2.67 1.23 -10.30
C ARG A 145 3.84 1.01 -9.34
N ILE A 146 3.84 -0.15 -8.68
CA ILE A 146 4.94 -0.63 -7.84
C ILE A 146 5.15 -2.13 -8.04
N ASN A 147 6.41 -2.55 -7.87
CA ASN A 147 6.78 -3.95 -7.85
C ASN A 147 7.35 -4.26 -6.46
N ILE A 148 6.77 -5.24 -5.79
CA ILE A 148 7.13 -5.65 -4.44
C ILE A 148 7.56 -7.11 -4.48
N VAL A 149 8.70 -7.41 -3.88
CA VAL A 149 9.16 -8.78 -3.61
C VAL A 149 9.17 -8.96 -2.09
N VAL A 150 8.72 -10.12 -1.65
CA VAL A 150 8.83 -10.53 -0.25
C VAL A 150 9.59 -11.83 -0.23
N ASP A 151 10.65 -11.88 0.57
CA ASP A 151 11.54 -13.03 0.65
C ASP A 151 12.07 -13.23 2.06
N GLY A 152 12.53 -14.44 2.33
CA GLY A 152 13.07 -14.82 3.63
C GLY A 152 13.37 -16.32 3.70
N TYR A 153 13.57 -16.80 4.92
CA TYR A 153 13.86 -18.21 5.19
C TYR A 153 12.91 -18.76 6.23
N ILE A 154 12.54 -20.03 6.12
CA ILE A 154 11.93 -20.79 7.20
C ILE A 154 12.87 -21.88 7.67
N THR A 155 13.09 -21.91 8.98
CA THR A 155 14.02 -22.82 9.66
C THR A 155 13.37 -23.42 10.89
N ASN A 156 13.90 -24.51 11.42
CA ASN A 156 13.57 -24.91 12.79
C ASN A 156 14.37 -24.07 13.81
N TYR A 157 14.10 -24.24 15.12
CA TYR A 157 14.88 -23.58 16.18
C TYR A 157 16.40 -23.78 16.12
N GLN A 158 16.90 -24.81 15.44
CA GLN A 158 18.33 -25.08 15.28
C GLN A 158 18.94 -24.37 14.05
N GLY A 159 18.15 -23.62 13.29
CA GLY A 159 18.58 -22.92 12.08
C GLY A 159 18.68 -23.82 10.85
N VAL A 160 18.11 -25.03 10.90
CA VAL A 160 18.06 -25.94 9.73
C VAL A 160 16.88 -25.54 8.86
N GLY A 161 17.15 -25.23 7.59
CA GLY A 161 16.13 -24.86 6.61
C GLY A 161 15.09 -25.95 6.38
N ILE A 162 13.83 -25.55 6.29
CA ILE A 162 12.68 -26.46 6.10
C ILE A 162 12.11 -26.26 4.70
N GLY A 163 12.14 -27.30 3.88
CA GLY A 163 11.62 -27.25 2.50
C GLY A 163 10.16 -27.67 2.38
N ASN A 164 9.54 -27.25 1.28
CA ASN A 164 8.14 -27.51 0.93
C ASN A 164 7.14 -26.96 1.94
N VAL A 165 7.45 -25.80 2.55
CA VAL A 165 6.48 -25.05 3.36
C VAL A 165 5.84 -23.98 2.49
N GLU A 166 4.52 -24.01 2.38
CA GLU A 166 3.76 -22.95 1.73
C GLU A 166 3.65 -21.74 2.66
N MET A 167 4.01 -20.58 2.14
CA MET A 167 4.00 -19.30 2.82
C MET A 167 3.08 -18.34 2.07
N GLU A 168 2.10 -17.80 2.79
CA GLU A 168 1.19 -16.76 2.33
C GLU A 168 1.46 -15.49 3.12
N ILE A 169 1.76 -14.40 2.41
CA ILE A 169 2.03 -13.10 3.01
C ILE A 169 1.13 -12.05 2.38
N TYR A 170 0.48 -11.26 3.22
CA TYR A 170 -0.45 -10.20 2.82
C TYR A 170 0.05 -8.86 3.36
N LEU A 171 0.17 -7.87 2.48
CA LEU A 171 0.49 -6.48 2.80
C LEU A 171 -0.71 -5.59 2.46
N ASP A 172 -1.52 -5.29 3.49
CA ASP A 172 -2.76 -4.54 3.34
C ASP A 172 -2.56 -3.09 3.75
N SER A 173 -2.42 -2.19 2.77
CA SER A 173 -2.13 -0.77 2.98
C SER A 173 -3.40 0.07 2.86
N SER A 174 -3.74 0.82 3.89
CA SER A 174 -4.89 1.73 3.89
C SER A 174 -4.51 3.10 3.32
N LEU A 175 -5.34 3.63 2.41
CA LEU A 175 -5.07 4.86 1.67
C LEU A 175 -6.30 5.78 1.66
N ASP A 176 -6.06 7.08 1.84
CA ASP A 176 -7.02 8.12 1.50
C ASP A 176 -6.63 8.71 0.14
N VAL A 177 -7.44 8.51 -0.89
CA VAL A 177 -7.17 8.90 -2.28
C VAL A 177 -8.07 10.08 -2.66
N THR A 178 -7.48 11.15 -3.19
CA THR A 178 -8.24 12.28 -3.73
C THR A 178 -8.41 12.12 -5.23
N VAL A 179 -9.66 12.12 -5.71
CA VAL A 179 -10.03 11.91 -7.09
C VAL A 179 -10.75 13.14 -7.63
N ARG A 180 -10.43 13.53 -8.88
CA ARG A 180 -11.08 14.59 -9.65
C ARG A 180 -11.88 14.00 -10.80
N ARG A 181 -13.10 14.49 -11.02
CA ARG A 181 -13.96 14.10 -12.14
C ARG A 181 -13.85 15.02 -13.34
#